data_AF-W2NNM4-F1
#
_entry.id   AF-W2NNM4-F1
#
_cell.length_a   1.000
_cell.length_b   1.000
_cell.length_c   1.000
_cell.angle_alpha   90.00
_cell.angle_beta   90.00
_cell.angle_gamma   90.00
#
_symmetry.space_group_name_H-M   'P 1'
#
loop_
_entity.id
_entity.type
_entity.pdbx_description
1 polymer ?
#
loop_
_entity_poly.entity_id
_entity_poly.type
_entity_poly.pdbx_seq_one_letter_code
_entity_poly.pdbx_strand_id
1 'polypeptide(L)'
;MSARSAATPRTRKTLTPTDRAAVAAFVLSVSIALQPSRGSIQACAAKNGCSDDQISRLWRRAVQDIKVGNPINYGSGRKGKSGRKSRMTEAFREDLSRHIDLNVLEDRTDIRTLASILGIP
;
A
#
# COMPACT_ATOMS: atom_id res chain seq x y z
N MET A 1 10.16 -26.88 26.00
CA MET A 1 9.42 -26.20 24.91
C MET A 1 9.96 -24.78 24.79
N SER A 2 10.66 -24.46 23.71
CA SER A 2 11.33 -23.16 23.55
C SER A 2 10.36 -22.15 22.95
N ALA A 3 10.06 -21.07 23.68
CA ALA A 3 9.14 -20.03 23.23
C ALA A 3 9.73 -19.32 22.00
N ARG A 4 9.07 -19.45 20.85
CA ARG A 4 9.33 -18.58 19.69
C ARG A 4 8.89 -17.17 20.06
N SER A 5 9.84 -16.31 20.39
CA SER A 5 9.60 -14.86 20.43
C SER A 5 9.03 -14.43 19.07
N ALA A 6 7.81 -13.91 19.08
CA ALA A 6 7.22 -13.29 17.90
C ALA A 6 8.08 -12.07 17.53
N ALA A 7 8.62 -12.06 16.31
CA ALA A 7 9.37 -10.91 15.81
C ALA A 7 8.46 -9.68 15.87
N THR A 8 8.88 -8.64 16.59
CA THR A 8 8.20 -7.36 16.61
C THR A 8 7.99 -6.87 15.17
N PRO A 9 6.80 -6.35 14.81
CA PRO A 9 6.58 -5.82 13.47
C PRO A 9 7.56 -4.67 13.26
N ARG A 10 8.59 -4.86 12.44
CA ARG A 10 9.50 -3.77 12.05
C ARG A 10 8.63 -2.71 11.37
N THR A 11 8.41 -1.60 12.05
CA THR A 11 7.82 -0.38 11.49
C THR A 11 8.66 -0.01 10.27
N ARG A 12 8.11 -0.26 9.07
CA ARG A 12 8.83 0.01 7.82
C ARG A 12 9.00 1.52 7.72
N LYS A 13 10.25 1.99 7.81
CA LYS A 13 10.56 3.41 7.58
C LYS A 13 10.20 3.76 6.14
N THR A 14 9.25 4.70 6.00
CA THR A 14 8.91 5.26 4.70
C THR A 14 9.96 6.30 4.35
N LEU A 15 10.63 6.14 3.20
CA LEU A 15 11.61 7.11 2.73
C LEU A 15 10.90 8.37 2.25
N THR A 16 11.36 9.53 2.71
CA THR A 16 10.91 10.82 2.20
C THR A 16 11.33 10.99 0.72
N PRO A 17 10.75 11.94 -0.04
CA PRO A 17 11.26 12.26 -1.38
C PRO A 17 12.77 12.59 -1.38
N THR A 18 13.24 13.33 -0.38
CA THR A 18 14.65 13.68 -0.21
C THR A 18 15.52 12.45 0.02
N ASP A 19 15.10 11.54 0.91
CA ASP A 19 15.82 10.28 1.15
C ASP A 19 15.88 9.43 -0.13
N ARG A 20 14.79 9.40 -0.91
CA ARG A 20 14.74 8.66 -2.17
C ARG A 20 15.71 9.23 -3.21
N ALA A 21 15.85 10.55 -3.29
CA ALA A 21 16.83 11.18 -4.15
C ALA A 21 18.27 10.83 -3.73
N ALA A 22 18.58 10.93 -2.43
CA ALA A 22 19.90 10.57 -1.91
C ALA A 22 20.24 9.09 -2.14
N VAL A 23 19.28 8.19 -1.90
CA VAL A 23 19.44 6.76 -2.18
C VAL A 23 19.67 6.51 -3.66
N ALA A 24 18.88 7.11 -4.55
CA ALA A 24 19.04 6.91 -5.99
C ALA A 24 20.40 7.41 -6.49
N ALA A 25 20.85 8.58 -6.01
CA ALA A 25 22.17 9.13 -6.32
C ALA A 25 23.31 8.20 -5.86
N PHE A 26 23.22 7.68 -4.63
CA PHE A 26 24.20 6.72 -4.12
C PHE A 26 24.20 5.41 -4.91
N VAL A 27 23.02 4.83 -5.19
CA VAL A 27 22.94 3.58 -5.94
C VAL A 27 23.47 3.78 -7.36
N LEU A 28 23.20 4.93 -7.98
CA LEU A 28 23.74 5.29 -9.29
C LEU A 28 25.27 5.38 -9.27
N SER A 29 25.86 6.03 -8.25
CA SER A 29 27.32 6.20 -8.17
C SER A 29 28.08 4.89 -7.99
N VAL A 30 27.45 3.86 -7.43
CA VAL A 30 28.03 2.51 -7.23
C VAL A 30 27.56 1.49 -8.27
N SER A 31 26.78 1.91 -9.27
CA SER A 31 26.28 1.04 -10.32
C SER A 31 27.20 1.03 -11.54
N ILE A 32 27.42 -0.16 -12.10
CA ILE A 32 28.06 -0.31 -13.42
C ILE A 32 26.95 -0.71 -14.41
N ALA A 33 26.82 0.01 -15.52
CA ALA A 33 25.76 -0.21 -16.51
C ALA A 33 24.34 -0.26 -15.91
N LEU A 34 24.07 0.60 -14.91
CA LEU A 34 22.81 0.65 -14.16
C LEU A 34 22.48 -0.62 -13.34
N GLN A 35 23.47 -1.49 -13.12
CA GLN A 35 23.35 -2.70 -12.31
C GLN A 35 24.16 -2.54 -11.00
N PRO A 36 23.51 -2.22 -9.87
CA PRO A 36 24.16 -2.19 -8.58
C PRO A 36 24.38 -3.61 -8.06
N SER A 37 25.48 -3.82 -7.33
CA SER A 37 25.71 -5.09 -6.66
C SER A 37 24.66 -5.34 -5.56
N ARG A 38 24.37 -6.61 -5.27
CA ARG A 38 23.48 -6.98 -4.15
C ARG A 38 23.99 -6.43 -2.81
N GLY A 39 25.30 -6.45 -2.60
CA GLY A 39 25.93 -5.90 -1.39
C GLY A 39 25.69 -4.39 -1.25
N SER A 40 25.75 -3.64 -2.34
CA SER A 40 25.48 -2.20 -2.35
C SER A 40 24.03 -1.89 -1.96
N ILE A 41 23.07 -2.69 -2.44
CA ILE A 41 21.65 -2.56 -2.08
C ILE A 41 21.44 -2.83 -0.59
N GLN A 42 22.05 -3.90 -0.07
CA GLN A 42 21.96 -4.27 1.34
C GLN A 42 22.57 -3.22 2.27
N ALA A 43 23.76 -2.72 1.93
CA ALA A 43 24.41 -1.66 2.68
C ALA A 43 23.58 -0.37 2.67
N CYS A 44 22.99 -0.02 1.53
CA CYS A 44 22.11 1.14 1.41
C CYS A 44 20.82 0.97 2.23
N ALA A 45 20.22 -0.22 2.19
CA ALA A 45 19.02 -0.54 2.97
C ALA A 45 19.28 -0.44 4.47
N ALA A 46 20.40 -1.01 4.95
CA ALA A 46 20.85 -0.95 6.33
C ALA A 46 21.09 0.49 6.79
N LYS A 47 21.84 1.29 6.00
CA LYS A 47 22.13 2.70 6.30
C LYS A 47 20.85 3.54 6.43
N ASN A 48 19.84 3.24 5.62
CA ASN A 48 18.58 3.98 5.62
C ASN A 48 17.51 3.39 6.54
N GLY A 49 17.78 2.27 7.23
CA GLY A 49 16.82 1.61 8.11
C GLY A 49 15.59 1.07 7.37
N CYS A 50 15.73 0.67 6.11
CA CYS A 50 14.64 0.13 5.29
C CYS A 50 15.00 -1.25 4.72
N SER A 51 14.05 -1.91 4.05
CA SER A 51 14.28 -3.22 3.44
C SER A 51 15.00 -3.14 2.11
N ASP A 52 15.82 -4.15 1.77
CA ASP A 52 16.43 -4.33 0.45
C ASP A 52 15.42 -4.14 -0.69
N ASP A 53 14.24 -4.75 -0.57
CA ASP A 53 13.14 -4.63 -1.53
C ASP A 53 12.72 -3.18 -1.82
N GLN A 54 12.77 -2.32 -0.81
CA GLN A 54 12.38 -0.91 -0.93
C GLN A 54 13.40 -0.15 -1.79
N ILE A 55 14.68 -0.41 -1.56
CA ILE A 55 15.79 0.14 -2.36
C ILE A 55 15.74 -0.43 -3.78
N SER A 56 15.57 -1.75 -3.95
CA SER A 56 15.50 -2.38 -5.28
C SER A 56 14.31 -1.91 -6.09
N ARG A 57 13.15 -1.66 -5.48
CA ARG A 57 11.98 -1.10 -6.17
C ARG A 57 12.21 0.35 -6.59
N LEU A 58 12.79 1.16 -5.70
CA LEU A 58 13.15 2.54 -6.02
C LEU A 58 14.12 2.58 -7.20
N TRP A 59 15.18 1.76 -7.15
CA TRP A 59 16.17 1.68 -8.21
C TRP A 59 15.58 1.26 -9.55
N ARG A 60 14.73 0.21 -9.57
CA ARG A 60 14.07 -0.21 -10.82
C ARG A 60 13.24 0.90 -11.45
N ARG A 61 12.57 1.74 -10.67
CA ARG A 61 11.82 2.89 -11.21
C ARG A 61 12.76 3.95 -11.78
N ALA A 62 13.81 4.31 -11.03
CA ALA A 62 14.81 5.26 -11.51
C ALA A 62 15.45 4.80 -12.82
N VAL A 63 15.79 3.51 -12.95
CA VAL A 63 16.34 2.94 -14.20
C VAL A 63 15.34 3.04 -15.36
N GLN A 64 14.04 2.85 -15.12
CA GLN A 64 13.03 3.05 -16.17
C GLN A 64 12.96 4.52 -16.60
N ASP A 65 12.93 5.45 -15.65
CA ASP A 65 12.92 6.89 -15.96
C ASP A 65 14.18 7.28 -16.76
N ILE A 66 15.36 6.82 -16.34
CA ILE A 66 16.64 7.07 -17.04
C ILE A 66 16.60 6.50 -18.46
N LYS A 67 16.12 5.26 -18.66
CA LYS A 67 16.04 4.62 -19.98
C LYS A 67 15.10 5.32 -20.94
N VAL A 68 14.03 5.92 -20.41
CA VAL A 68 13.04 6.68 -21.20
C VAL A 68 13.47 8.13 -21.39
N GLY A 69 14.50 8.61 -20.67
CA GLY A 69 14.96 10.01 -20.69
C GLY A 69 14.09 10.95 -19.84
N ASN A 70 13.30 10.40 -18.92
CA ASN A 70 12.44 11.18 -18.04
C ASN A 70 13.19 11.63 -16.77
N PRO A 71 12.80 12.76 -16.17
CA PRO A 71 13.22 13.10 -14.82
C PRO A 71 12.81 12.01 -13.82
N ILE A 72 13.74 11.60 -12.95
CA ILE A 72 13.48 10.54 -11.96
C ILE A 72 12.42 11.01 -10.96
N ASN A 73 11.34 10.23 -10.82
CA ASN A 73 10.23 10.59 -9.94
C ASN A 73 10.44 10.13 -8.49
N TYR A 74 11.01 11.01 -7.66
CA TYR A 74 11.20 10.78 -6.22
C TYR A 74 9.93 10.99 -5.38
N GLY A 75 8.90 11.66 -5.91
CA GLY A 75 7.66 11.95 -5.20
C GLY A 75 6.73 10.73 -5.09
N SER A 76 6.78 9.84 -6.08
CA SER A 76 5.84 8.72 -6.21
C SER A 76 6.02 7.66 -5.10
N GLY A 77 5.27 7.83 -4.01
CA GLY A 77 5.03 6.76 -3.03
C GLY A 77 4.28 5.58 -3.66
N ARG A 78 3.99 4.55 -2.88
CA ARG A 78 3.04 3.50 -3.30
C ARG A 78 1.76 4.23 -3.74
N LYS A 79 1.33 4.11 -5.01
CA LYS A 79 -0.01 4.55 -5.42
C LYS A 79 -0.95 4.00 -4.35
N GLY A 80 -1.70 4.89 -3.69
CA GLY A 80 -2.66 4.48 -2.68
C GLY A 80 -3.49 3.34 -3.25
N LYS A 81 -3.72 2.29 -2.46
CA LYS A 81 -4.73 1.30 -2.86
C LYS A 81 -5.98 2.11 -3.16
N SER A 82 -6.48 2.06 -4.40
CA SER A 82 -7.82 2.53 -4.66
C SER A 82 -8.70 1.76 -3.69
N GLY A 83 -9.24 2.44 -2.69
CA GLY A 83 -10.05 1.80 -1.66
C GLY A 83 -11.21 1.08 -2.33
N ARG A 84 -11.71 0.03 -1.68
CA ARG A 84 -13.01 -0.54 -2.07
C ARG A 84 -14.01 0.61 -1.96
N LYS A 85 -14.61 1.01 -3.08
CA LYS A 85 -15.65 2.04 -3.07
C LYS A 85 -16.80 1.50 -2.21
N SER A 86 -17.24 2.29 -1.24
CA SER A 86 -18.43 1.96 -0.46
C SER A 86 -19.62 1.88 -1.41
N ARG A 87 -20.45 0.84 -1.27
CA ARG A 87 -21.73 0.73 -1.97
C ARG A 87 -22.84 1.54 -1.28
N MET A 88 -22.52 2.22 -0.18
CA MET A 88 -23.44 3.05 0.59
C MET A 88 -23.75 4.36 -0.16
N THR A 89 -24.68 4.29 -1.11
CA THR A 89 -25.26 5.48 -1.78
C THR A 89 -26.39 6.04 -0.92
N GLU A 90 -26.78 7.30 -1.16
CA GLU A 90 -27.90 7.91 -0.43
C GLU A 90 -29.21 7.16 -0.70
N ALA A 91 -29.45 6.77 -1.95
CA ALA A 91 -30.59 5.92 -2.30
C ALA A 91 -30.60 4.58 -1.53
N PHE A 92 -29.44 3.96 -1.31
CA PHE A 92 -29.36 2.73 -0.51
C PHE A 92 -29.62 2.99 0.97
N ARG A 93 -29.25 4.15 1.50
CA ARG A 93 -29.55 4.54 2.89
C ARG A 93 -31.03 4.80 3.09
N GLU A 94 -31.66 5.53 2.18
CA GLU A 94 -33.10 5.78 2.20
C GLU A 94 -33.87 4.47 2.07
N ASP A 95 -33.44 3.57 1.18
CA ASP A 95 -34.07 2.28 1.00
C ASP A 95 -33.92 1.39 2.24
N LEU A 96 -32.73 1.34 2.84
CA LEU A 96 -32.50 0.65 4.10
C LEU A 96 -33.34 1.24 5.23
N SER A 97 -33.44 2.56 5.35
CA SER A 97 -34.25 3.23 6.38
C SER A 97 -35.73 2.90 6.21
N ARG A 98 -36.28 2.99 4.99
CA ARG A 98 -37.66 2.61 4.71
C ARG A 98 -37.97 1.18 5.13
N HIS A 99 -37.08 0.23 4.81
CA HIS A 99 -37.28 -1.17 5.20
C HIS A 99 -37.14 -1.39 6.71
N ILE A 100 -36.28 -0.63 7.39
CA ILE A 100 -36.20 -0.66 8.86
C ILE A 100 -37.48 -0.11 9.49
N ASP A 101 -38.00 1.01 8.97
CA ASP A 101 -39.20 1.69 9.51
C ASP A 101 -40.50 0.91 9.23
N LEU A 102 -40.56 0.16 8.12
CA LEU A 102 -41.71 -0.67 7.75
C LEU A 102 -41.79 -1.99 8.54
N ASN A 103 -40.70 -2.41 9.19
CA ASN A 103 -40.68 -3.64 9.98
C ASN A 103 -41.00 -3.31 11.45
N VAL A 104 -42.16 -3.79 11.93
CA VAL A 104 -42.57 -3.68 13.34
C VAL A 104 -41.51 -4.36 14.22
N LEU A 105 -41.20 -3.74 15.37
CA LEU A 105 -40.07 -4.09 16.25
C LEU A 105 -40.03 -5.57 16.70
N GLU A 106 -41.18 -6.24 16.68
CA GLU A 106 -41.38 -7.64 17.09
C GLU A 106 -41.03 -8.65 15.99
N ASP A 107 -41.06 -8.23 14.71
CA ASP A 107 -40.80 -9.06 13.52
C ASP A 107 -39.42 -8.79 12.89
N ARG A 108 -38.49 -8.18 13.66
CA ARG A 108 -37.14 -7.80 13.20
C ARG A 108 -36.50 -8.95 12.43
N THR A 109 -36.62 -8.83 11.12
CA THR A 109 -36.25 -9.84 10.15
C THR A 109 -34.75 -10.03 10.28
N ASP A 110 -34.29 -11.28 10.34
CA ASP A 110 -32.87 -11.64 10.36
C ASP A 110 -32.11 -10.72 9.38
N ILE A 111 -30.92 -10.26 9.75
CA ILE A 111 -30.06 -9.45 8.89
C ILE A 111 -29.92 -10.11 7.50
N ARG A 112 -29.99 -11.44 7.43
CA ARG A 112 -30.03 -12.20 6.18
C ARG A 112 -31.27 -11.92 5.33
N THR A 113 -32.44 -11.78 5.94
CA THR A 113 -33.69 -11.46 5.23
C THR A 113 -33.66 -10.03 4.70
N LEU A 114 -33.19 -9.07 5.52
CA LEU A 114 -32.98 -7.70 5.07
C LEU A 114 -31.96 -7.63 3.92
N ALA A 115 -30.85 -8.36 4.04
CA ALA A 115 -29.86 -8.46 2.97
C ALA A 115 -30.47 -9.04 1.68
N SER A 116 -31.31 -10.07 1.79
CA SER A 116 -32.00 -10.69 0.65
C SER A 116 -32.98 -9.73 -0.03
N ILE A 117 -33.77 -8.97 0.73
CA ILE A 117 -34.71 -7.97 0.21
C ILE A 117 -33.95 -6.86 -0.53
N LEU A 118 -32.82 -6.41 0.04
CA LEU A 118 -31.96 -5.38 -0.55
C LEU A 118 -31.05 -5.92 -1.67
N GLY A 119 -31.21 -7.19 -2.08
CA GLY A 119 -30.41 -7.81 -3.14
C GLY A 119 -28.91 -7.90 -2.84
N ILE A 120 -28.55 -7.94 -1.56
CA ILE A 120 -27.16 -8.06 -1.08
C ILE A 120 -26.82 -9.57 -1.04
N PRO A 121 -25.86 -10.02 -1.86
CA PRO A 121 -25.44 -11.42 -1.89
C PRO A 121 -24.68 -11.85 -0.63
#